data_AF-G2FEU1-F1
#
_entry.id   AF-G2FEU1-F1
#
_cell.length_a   1.000
_cell.length_b   1.000
_cell.length_c   1.000
_cell.angle_alpha   90.00
_cell.angle_beta   90.00
_cell.angle_gamma   90.00
#
_symmetry.space_group_name_H-M   'P 1'
#
loop_
_entity.id
_entity.type
_entity.pdbx_description
1 polymer ?
#
loop_
_entity_poly.entity_id
_entity_poly.type
_entity_poly.pdbx_seq_one_letter_code
_entity_poly.pdbx_strand_id
1 'polypeptide(L)'
;MIAQVAQNAGVAGRVDGVLLDLGVSSPQLDQAERGFSFLQDGPLDMRMDPNSGMSAAQWLAAATDKEIADVLKRYGDARHARRIARAIVAARQVEPILTTGRLAEIVSAANPAWEKGKHPATRSFQAIRIFINRELDDLQQFLGQVLEVLRPGGRLAVISFHSLEDRIVKRFMRDQAKGDRFPAGVPVTQAQLQPRLKLLGKAIRPGADETESNPRARSAVLRVAERLA
;
A
#
# COMPACT_ATOMS: atom_id res chain seq x y z
N MET A 1 -4.13 -16.13 -4.04
CA MET A 1 -2.79 -16.10 -4.67
C MET A 1 -2.93 -16.15 -6.18
N ILE A 2 -2.33 -15.22 -6.92
CA ILE A 2 -2.57 -15.06 -8.38
C ILE A 2 -2.13 -16.28 -9.19
N ALA A 3 -1.04 -16.94 -8.79
CA ALA A 3 -0.58 -18.17 -9.46
C ALA A 3 -1.67 -19.25 -9.43
N GLN A 4 -2.33 -19.45 -8.28
CA GLN A 4 -3.42 -20.42 -8.16
C GLN A 4 -4.62 -20.05 -9.03
N VAL A 5 -4.98 -18.77 -9.09
CA VAL A 5 -6.07 -18.28 -9.95
C VAL A 5 -5.74 -18.57 -11.42
N ALA A 6 -4.52 -18.27 -11.85
CA ALA A 6 -4.07 -18.52 -13.22
C ALA A 6 -4.01 -20.03 -13.55
N GLN A 7 -3.59 -20.87 -12.60
CA GLN A 7 -3.61 -22.33 -12.73
C GLN A 7 -5.03 -22.87 -12.89
N ASN A 8 -5.94 -22.46 -12.00
CA ASN A 8 -7.34 -22.89 -12.04
C ASN A 8 -8.04 -22.46 -13.35
N ALA A 9 -7.66 -21.30 -13.89
CA ALA A 9 -8.15 -20.82 -15.18
C ALA A 9 -7.41 -21.41 -16.39
N GLY A 10 -6.36 -22.22 -16.20
CA GLY A 10 -5.59 -22.83 -17.30
C GLY A 10 -4.72 -21.84 -18.10
N VAL A 11 -4.38 -20.69 -17.52
CA VAL A 11 -3.65 -19.58 -18.18
C VAL A 11 -2.29 -19.26 -17.53
N ALA A 12 -1.82 -20.07 -16.58
CA ALA A 12 -0.48 -19.91 -15.99
C ALA A 12 0.61 -19.91 -17.08
N GLY A 13 1.54 -18.96 -17.01
CA GLY A 13 2.58 -18.72 -18.02
C GLY A 13 2.06 -18.26 -19.38
N ARG A 14 0.77 -17.92 -19.51
CA ARG A 14 0.12 -17.54 -20.77
C ARG A 14 -0.51 -16.14 -20.74
N VAL A 15 -0.48 -15.46 -19.59
CA VAL A 15 -1.10 -14.15 -19.43
C VAL A 15 -0.28 -13.07 -20.13
N ASP A 16 -0.95 -12.29 -20.99
CA ASP A 16 -0.36 -11.18 -21.74
C ASP A 16 -0.04 -9.96 -20.88
N GLY A 17 -0.86 -9.71 -19.87
CA GLY A 17 -0.81 -8.48 -19.10
C GLY A 17 -1.39 -8.65 -17.72
N VAL A 18 -0.72 -8.07 -16.73
CA VAL A 18 -1.20 -7.92 -15.36
C VAL A 18 -1.19 -6.42 -15.03
N LEU A 19 -2.36 -5.89 -14.70
CA LEU A 19 -2.53 -4.54 -14.18
C LEU A 19 -2.86 -4.60 -12.70
N LEU A 20 -2.12 -3.84 -11.89
CA LEU A 20 -2.43 -3.57 -10.49
C LEU A 20 -2.68 -2.08 -10.32
N ASP A 21 -3.89 -1.72 -9.94
CA ASP A 21 -4.25 -0.38 -9.48
C ASP A 21 -4.41 -0.43 -7.96
N LEU A 22 -3.38 0.02 -7.23
CA LEU A 22 -3.29 -0.17 -5.78
C LEU A 22 -4.13 0.85 -5.00
N GLY A 23 -4.41 0.55 -3.74
CA GLY A 23 -5.13 1.45 -2.85
C GLY A 23 -6.62 1.12 -2.73
N VAL A 24 -7.43 2.15 -2.56
CA VAL A 24 -8.85 2.02 -2.22
C VAL A 24 -9.73 2.46 -3.37
N SER A 25 -10.84 1.75 -3.57
CA SER A 25 -11.84 2.09 -4.57
C SER A 25 -12.67 3.31 -4.17
N SER A 26 -13.26 4.00 -5.15
CA SER A 26 -14.13 5.14 -4.88
C SER A 26 -15.26 4.80 -3.90
N PRO A 27 -16.01 3.69 -4.04
CA PRO A 27 -17.02 3.31 -3.05
C PRO A 27 -16.48 3.16 -1.63
N GLN A 28 -15.24 2.72 -1.44
CA GLN A 28 -14.63 2.59 -0.10
C GLN A 28 -14.37 3.95 0.56
N LEU A 29 -14.03 4.98 -0.23
CA LEU A 29 -13.79 6.34 0.28
C LEU A 29 -15.06 7.18 0.40
N ASP A 30 -16.01 6.96 -0.51
CA ASP A 30 -17.21 7.80 -0.66
C ASP A 30 -18.35 7.35 0.27
N GLN A 31 -18.31 6.11 0.77
CA GLN A 31 -19.26 5.59 1.75
C GLN A 31 -18.69 5.71 3.17
N ALA A 32 -19.22 6.65 3.96
CA ALA A 32 -18.80 6.87 5.34
C ALA A 32 -18.85 5.59 6.21
N GLU A 33 -19.85 4.72 5.97
CA GLU A 33 -20.04 3.45 6.66
C GLU A 33 -18.84 2.50 6.56
N ARG A 34 -18.01 2.65 5.51
CA ARG A 34 -16.81 1.84 5.30
C ARG A 34 -15.63 2.26 6.20
N GLY A 35 -15.65 3.47 6.75
CA GLY A 35 -14.67 3.93 7.73
C GLY A 35 -13.27 4.25 7.19
N PHE A 36 -13.08 4.38 5.87
CA PHE A 36 -11.75 4.68 5.29
C PHE A 36 -11.38 6.17 5.33
N SER A 37 -12.36 7.05 5.52
CA SER A 37 -12.19 8.49 5.49
C SER A 37 -12.69 9.10 6.80
N PHE A 38 -12.06 10.19 7.21
CA PHE A 38 -12.53 11.06 8.30
C PHE A 38 -13.17 12.36 7.76
N LEU A 39 -13.28 12.51 6.43
CA LEU A 39 -13.99 13.66 5.83
C LEU A 39 -15.49 13.55 6.06
N GLN A 40 -16.00 12.33 6.13
CA GLN A 40 -17.35 12.01 6.56
C GLN A 40 -17.21 11.06 7.75
N ASP A 41 -17.86 11.40 8.86
CA ASP A 41 -17.79 10.56 10.06
C ASP A 41 -18.56 9.25 9.84
N GLY A 42 -18.03 8.16 10.36
CA GLY A 42 -18.60 6.83 10.21
C GLY A 42 -17.91 5.80 11.11
N PRO A 43 -18.37 4.54 11.12
CA PRO A 43 -17.77 3.48 11.93
C PRO A 43 -16.29 3.31 11.60
N LEU A 44 -15.46 3.14 12.63
CA LEU A 44 -14.02 2.94 12.46
C LEU A 44 -13.72 1.48 12.06
N ASP A 45 -14.03 1.14 10.80
CA ASP A 45 -13.85 -0.20 10.25
C ASP A 45 -12.53 -0.35 9.49
N MET A 46 -12.39 0.33 8.34
CA MET A 46 -11.23 0.28 7.43
C MET A 46 -10.94 -1.07 6.75
N ARG A 47 -11.76 -2.11 6.90
CA ARG A 47 -11.54 -3.39 6.20
C ARG A 47 -12.01 -3.32 4.75
N MET A 48 -11.17 -3.78 3.85
CA MET A 48 -11.49 -3.93 2.42
C MET A 48 -12.54 -5.03 2.23
N ASP A 49 -12.40 -6.14 2.94
CA ASP A 49 -13.42 -7.19 3.12
C ASP A 49 -14.06 -7.08 4.53
N PRO A 50 -15.29 -6.56 4.64
CA PRO A 50 -15.98 -6.42 5.93
C PRO A 50 -16.34 -7.75 6.60
N ASN A 51 -16.28 -8.87 5.88
CA ASN A 51 -16.70 -10.18 6.40
C ASN A 51 -15.56 -10.96 7.06
N SER A 52 -14.33 -10.44 7.02
CA SER A 52 -13.16 -11.13 7.57
C SER A 52 -12.26 -10.19 8.37
N GLY A 53 -11.39 -10.76 9.19
CA GLY A 53 -10.38 -10.00 9.94
C GLY A 53 -10.93 -9.13 11.07
N MET A 54 -10.03 -8.33 11.64
CA MET A 54 -10.28 -7.42 12.75
C MET A 54 -10.45 -5.99 12.23
N SER A 55 -11.47 -5.28 12.69
CA SER A 55 -11.67 -3.87 12.32
C SER A 55 -10.64 -2.95 12.97
N ALA A 56 -10.48 -1.72 12.44
CA ALA A 56 -9.61 -0.72 13.03
C ALA A 56 -10.00 -0.38 14.48
N ALA A 57 -11.31 -0.26 14.78
CA ALA A 57 -11.80 -0.05 16.14
C ALA A 57 -11.42 -1.20 17.08
N GLN A 58 -11.63 -2.45 16.65
CA GLN A 58 -11.30 -3.63 17.45
C GLN A 58 -9.79 -3.72 17.73
N TRP A 59 -8.98 -3.47 16.71
CA TRP A 59 -7.53 -3.48 16.86
C TRP A 59 -7.07 -2.35 17.80
N LEU A 60 -7.57 -1.13 17.62
CA LEU A 60 -7.25 -0.01 18.50
C LEU A 60 -7.78 -0.17 19.92
N ALA A 61 -8.77 -1.03 20.18
CA ALA A 61 -9.21 -1.34 21.53
C ALA A 61 -8.21 -2.24 22.27
N ALA A 62 -7.53 -3.16 21.57
CA ALA A 62 -6.66 -4.16 22.18
C ALA A 62 -5.16 -3.85 22.09
N ALA A 63 -4.69 -3.22 21.01
CA ALA A 63 -3.27 -3.04 20.73
C ALA A 63 -2.53 -2.23 21.80
N THR A 64 -1.28 -2.54 22.09
CA THR A 64 -0.43 -1.72 22.97
C THR A 64 -0.06 -0.39 22.31
N ASP A 65 0.33 0.61 23.10
CA ASP A 65 0.82 1.88 22.57
C ASP A 65 2.07 1.68 21.69
N LYS A 66 2.92 0.71 22.03
CA LYS A 66 4.08 0.31 21.24
C LYS A 66 3.68 -0.22 19.86
N GLU A 67 2.74 -1.16 19.80
CA GLU A 67 2.27 -1.72 18.52
C GLU A 67 1.64 -0.66 17.63
N ILE A 68 0.79 0.21 18.20
CA ILE A 68 0.19 1.33 17.47
C ILE A 68 1.31 2.26 16.96
N ALA A 69 2.28 2.62 17.79
CA ALA A 69 3.39 3.48 17.39
C ALA A 69 4.23 2.85 16.27
N ASP A 70 4.48 1.55 16.33
CA ASP A 70 5.25 0.82 15.32
C ASP A 70 4.50 0.79 13.98
N VAL A 71 3.18 0.57 13.98
CA VAL A 71 2.33 0.67 12.78
C VAL A 71 2.35 2.08 12.19
N LEU A 72 2.12 3.10 13.01
CA LEU A 72 2.11 4.50 12.57
C LEU A 72 3.46 4.93 12.00
N LYS A 73 4.57 4.48 12.60
CA LYS A 73 5.93 4.76 12.14
C LYS A 73 6.24 4.03 10.84
N ARG A 74 5.96 2.73 10.77
CA ARG A 74 6.30 1.87 9.63
C ARG A 74 5.51 2.23 8.39
N TYR A 75 4.21 2.49 8.54
CA TYR A 75 3.30 2.66 7.40
C TYR A 75 2.87 4.10 7.15
N GLY A 76 2.97 4.98 8.15
CA GLY A 76 2.54 6.39 8.03
C GLY A 76 3.68 7.40 7.94
N ASP A 77 4.95 6.98 8.16
CA ASP A 77 6.08 7.91 8.34
C ASP A 77 5.75 9.02 9.37
N ALA A 78 5.04 8.63 10.43
CA ALA A 78 4.57 9.55 11.47
C ALA A 78 5.70 9.86 12.45
N ARG A 79 6.32 11.05 12.33
CA ARG A 79 7.38 11.52 13.25
C ARG A 79 6.95 11.48 14.73
N HIS A 80 5.66 11.72 14.98
CA HIS A 80 5.07 11.74 16.32
C HIS A 80 4.31 10.45 16.68
N ALA A 81 4.62 9.32 16.02
CA ALA A 81 3.93 8.04 16.20
C ALA A 81 3.73 7.63 17.67
N ARG A 82 4.79 7.71 18.50
CA ARG A 82 4.69 7.37 19.94
C ARG A 82 3.74 8.29 20.71
N ARG A 83 3.74 9.58 20.38
CA ARG A 83 2.84 10.57 21.03
C ARG A 83 1.39 10.30 20.64
N ILE A 84 1.14 10.07 19.36
CA ILE A 84 -0.19 9.74 18.84
C ILE A 84 -0.69 8.43 19.45
N ALA A 85 0.15 7.39 19.50
CA ALA A 85 -0.22 6.11 20.09
C ALA A 85 -0.61 6.22 21.57
N ARG A 86 0.17 6.96 22.37
CA ARG A 86 -0.18 7.24 23.77
C ARG A 86 -1.50 7.99 23.90
N ALA A 87 -1.75 8.97 23.03
CA ALA A 87 -3.01 9.70 23.03
C ALA A 87 -4.20 8.79 22.69
N ILE A 88 -4.05 7.88 21.73
CA ILE A 88 -5.06 6.87 21.38
C ILE A 88 -5.33 5.94 22.58
N VAL A 89 -4.27 5.41 23.21
CA VAL A 89 -4.42 4.52 24.38
C VAL A 89 -5.05 5.26 25.56
N ALA A 90 -4.67 6.50 25.83
CA ALA A 90 -5.27 7.31 26.88
C ALA A 90 -6.75 7.60 26.60
N ALA A 91 -7.09 8.00 25.36
CA ALA A 91 -8.46 8.29 24.97
C ALA A 91 -9.37 7.07 25.10
N ARG A 92 -8.93 5.88 24.67
CA ARG A 92 -9.74 4.65 24.77
C ARG A 92 -9.99 4.18 26.20
N GLN A 93 -9.20 4.62 27.19
CA GLN A 93 -9.48 4.33 28.60
C GLN A 93 -10.66 5.16 29.14
N VAL A 94 -10.94 6.31 28.52
CA VAL A 94 -12.04 7.19 28.88
C VAL A 94 -13.30 6.80 28.11
N GLU A 95 -13.17 6.64 26.79
CA GLU A 95 -14.29 6.35 25.90
C GLU A 95 -13.83 5.50 24.70
N PRO A 96 -14.57 4.44 24.30
CA PRO A 96 -14.26 3.66 23.12
C PRO A 96 -14.14 4.50 21.83
N ILE A 97 -13.12 4.22 21.03
CA ILE A 97 -12.88 4.91 19.75
C ILE A 97 -13.61 4.14 18.64
N LEU A 98 -14.87 4.50 18.40
CA LEU A 98 -15.75 3.76 17.48
C LEU A 98 -15.95 4.44 16.12
N THR A 99 -15.58 5.71 15.97
CA THR A 99 -15.81 6.48 14.75
C THR A 99 -14.51 7.08 14.17
N THR A 100 -14.52 7.34 12.86
CA THR A 100 -13.39 7.95 12.16
C THR A 100 -13.15 9.38 12.61
N GLY A 101 -14.20 10.17 12.84
CA GLY A 101 -14.12 11.52 13.38
C GLY A 101 -13.42 11.55 14.73
N ARG A 102 -13.80 10.65 15.65
CA ARG A 102 -13.17 10.58 16.98
C ARG A 102 -11.68 10.26 16.90
N LEU A 103 -11.30 9.28 16.08
CA LEU A 103 -9.88 8.97 15.87
C LEU A 103 -9.13 10.16 15.26
N ALA A 104 -9.74 10.85 14.28
CA ALA A 104 -9.13 12.00 13.63
C ALA A 104 -8.87 13.16 14.61
N GLU A 105 -9.80 13.45 15.51
CA GLU A 105 -9.63 14.45 16.58
C GLU A 105 -8.45 14.12 17.48
N ILE A 106 -8.39 12.89 17.99
CA ILE A 106 -7.32 12.42 18.88
C ILE A 106 -5.96 12.55 18.20
N VAL A 107 -5.85 12.07 16.95
CA VAL A 107 -4.61 12.15 16.18
C VAL A 107 -4.21 13.60 15.91
N SER A 108 -5.17 14.47 15.59
CA SER A 108 -4.93 15.87 15.27
C SER A 108 -4.44 16.65 16.48
N ALA A 109 -5.08 16.45 17.64
CA ALA A 109 -4.66 17.06 18.91
C ALA A 109 -3.29 16.57 19.37
N ALA A 110 -2.96 15.30 19.08
CA ALA A 110 -1.68 14.71 19.42
C ALA A 110 -0.54 15.10 18.47
N ASN A 111 -0.84 15.57 17.24
CA ASN A 111 0.14 15.93 16.23
C ASN A 111 0.50 17.43 16.26
N PRO A 112 1.68 17.82 16.77
CA PRO A 112 2.08 19.23 16.85
C PRO A 112 2.49 19.83 15.50
N ALA A 113 2.70 19.02 14.45
CA ALA A 113 3.26 19.47 13.18
C ALA A 113 2.24 19.25 12.04
N TRP A 114 1.60 20.34 11.62
CA TRP A 114 0.61 20.34 10.55
C TRP A 114 1.28 20.69 9.22
N GLU A 115 1.13 19.81 8.23
CA GLU A 115 1.61 20.08 6.87
C GLU A 115 0.56 20.89 6.11
N LYS A 116 0.96 21.99 5.47
CA LYS A 116 0.04 22.83 4.70
C LYS A 116 -0.67 22.00 3.62
N GLY A 117 -2.00 22.03 3.62
CA GLY A 117 -2.83 21.31 2.65
C GLY A 117 -2.99 19.81 2.90
N LYS A 118 -2.57 19.29 4.06
CA LYS A 118 -2.81 17.90 4.46
C LYS A 118 -3.32 17.83 5.90
N HIS A 119 -4.41 17.11 6.10
CA HIS A 119 -4.93 16.88 7.44
C HIS A 119 -3.94 16.03 8.26
N PRO A 120 -3.65 16.36 9.53
CA PRO A 120 -2.67 15.65 10.34
C PRO A 120 -3.02 14.16 10.54
N ALA A 121 -4.30 13.79 10.48
CA ALA A 121 -4.74 12.41 10.61
C ALA A 121 -4.49 11.55 9.35
N THR A 122 -4.26 12.14 8.17
CA THR A 122 -4.15 11.40 6.90
C THR A 122 -3.13 10.26 6.94
N ARG A 123 -1.95 10.52 7.51
CA ARG A 123 -0.87 9.51 7.61
C ARG A 123 -1.22 8.39 8.58
N SER A 124 -1.88 8.70 9.69
CA SER A 124 -2.31 7.70 10.66
C SER A 124 -3.40 6.81 10.08
N PHE A 125 -4.39 7.38 9.40
CA PHE A 125 -5.44 6.62 8.72
C PHE A 125 -4.87 5.70 7.66
N GLN A 126 -3.95 6.21 6.83
CA GLN A 126 -3.22 5.39 5.87
C GLN A 126 -2.46 4.23 6.54
N ALA A 127 -1.73 4.51 7.63
CA ALA A 127 -0.95 3.51 8.31
C ALA A 127 -1.80 2.38 8.90
N ILE A 128 -2.92 2.74 9.54
CA ILE A 128 -3.87 1.80 10.13
C ILE A 128 -4.52 0.98 9.03
N ARG A 129 -4.99 1.60 7.95
CA ARG A 129 -5.58 0.91 6.80
C ARG A 129 -4.63 -0.13 6.20
N ILE A 130 -3.37 0.27 5.94
CA ILE A 130 -2.33 -0.63 5.42
C ILE A 130 -2.14 -1.83 6.34
N PHE A 131 -2.12 -1.60 7.66
CA PHE A 131 -1.95 -2.65 8.64
C PHE A 131 -3.16 -3.60 8.69
N ILE A 132 -4.37 -3.06 8.80
CA ILE A 132 -5.62 -3.83 8.90
C ILE A 132 -5.82 -4.73 7.67
N ASN A 133 -5.48 -4.23 6.49
CA ASN A 133 -5.66 -4.96 5.23
C ASN A 133 -4.40 -5.68 4.75
N ARG A 134 -3.31 -5.66 5.53
CA ARG A 134 -2.01 -6.28 5.18
C ARG A 134 -1.52 -5.91 3.77
N GLU A 135 -1.84 -4.69 3.31
CA GLU A 135 -1.74 -4.27 1.89
C GLU A 135 -0.34 -4.51 1.31
N LEU A 136 0.71 -4.21 2.08
CA LEU A 136 2.09 -4.34 1.61
C LEU A 136 2.60 -5.78 1.58
N ASP A 137 2.14 -6.62 2.50
CA ASP A 137 2.51 -8.04 2.53
C ASP A 137 1.85 -8.77 1.37
N ASP A 138 0.60 -8.44 1.07
CA ASP A 138 -0.15 -9.00 -0.06
C ASP A 138 0.45 -8.54 -1.39
N LEU A 139 0.86 -7.27 -1.51
CA LEU A 139 1.59 -6.78 -2.67
C LEU A 139 2.90 -7.54 -2.89
N GLN A 140 3.69 -7.77 -1.84
CA GLN A 140 4.94 -8.52 -1.94
C GLN A 140 4.73 -9.96 -2.39
N GLN A 141 3.74 -10.64 -1.80
CA GLN A 141 3.35 -11.99 -2.17
C GLN A 141 2.87 -12.08 -3.62
N PHE A 142 2.02 -11.13 -4.04
CA PHE A 142 1.54 -11.05 -5.40
C PHE A 142 2.69 -10.88 -6.40
N LEU A 143 3.57 -9.91 -6.16
CA LEU A 143 4.71 -9.64 -7.05
C LEU A 143 5.65 -10.85 -7.13
N GLY A 144 5.83 -11.60 -6.04
CA GLY A 144 6.61 -12.84 -6.04
C GLY A 144 6.10 -13.90 -7.01
N GLN A 145 4.80 -13.91 -7.31
CA GLN A 145 4.15 -14.91 -8.16
C GLN A 145 3.93 -14.44 -9.60
N VAL A 146 4.10 -13.14 -9.89
CA VAL A 146 3.70 -12.56 -11.18
C VAL A 146 4.46 -13.15 -12.38
N LEU A 147 5.71 -13.60 -12.17
CA LEU A 147 6.55 -14.17 -13.22
C LEU A 147 6.12 -15.58 -13.64
N GLU A 148 5.39 -16.29 -12.77
CA GLU A 148 4.82 -17.62 -13.08
C GLU A 148 3.53 -17.50 -13.91
N VAL A 149 2.92 -16.31 -13.91
CA VAL A 149 1.64 -16.03 -14.54
C VAL A 149 1.84 -15.45 -15.95
N LEU A 150 2.76 -14.49 -16.08
CA LEU A 150 3.04 -13.82 -17.34
C LEU A 150 3.76 -14.74 -18.34
N ARG A 151 3.33 -14.67 -19.61
CA ARG A 151 4.11 -15.25 -20.72
C ARG A 151 5.36 -14.41 -21.00
N PRO A 152 6.38 -14.97 -21.67
CA PRO A 152 7.45 -14.16 -22.27
C PRO A 152 6.86 -13.09 -23.21
N GLY A 153 7.31 -11.85 -23.06
CA GLY A 153 6.76 -10.66 -23.72
C GLY A 153 5.52 -10.06 -23.04
N GLY A 154 4.97 -10.71 -22.03
CA GLY A 154 3.84 -10.20 -21.24
C GLY A 154 4.23 -9.02 -20.35
N ARG A 155 3.28 -8.16 -19.99
CA ARG A 155 3.55 -6.90 -19.27
C ARG A 155 2.96 -6.87 -17.87
N LEU A 156 3.74 -6.36 -16.92
CA LEU A 156 3.29 -5.96 -15.60
C LEU A 156 3.19 -4.43 -15.56
N ALA A 157 2.00 -3.89 -15.34
CA ALA A 157 1.75 -2.48 -15.07
C ALA A 157 1.24 -2.33 -13.64
N VAL A 158 1.88 -1.47 -12.84
CA VAL A 158 1.48 -1.23 -11.45
C VAL A 158 1.35 0.28 -11.21
N ILE A 159 0.20 0.70 -10.74
CA ILE A 159 -0.10 2.07 -10.29
C ILE A 159 -0.09 2.05 -8.76
N SER A 160 0.80 2.83 -8.16
CA SER A 160 0.92 3.00 -6.71
C SER A 160 0.50 4.40 -6.29
N PHE A 161 -0.16 4.57 -5.15
CA PHE A 161 -0.63 5.89 -4.68
C PHE A 161 0.15 6.40 -3.48
N HIS A 162 1.07 5.59 -2.94
CA HIS A 162 1.99 6.06 -1.91
C HIS A 162 3.39 5.48 -2.02
N SER A 163 4.30 6.10 -1.27
CA SER A 163 5.75 5.85 -1.38
C SER A 163 6.19 4.46 -0.93
N LEU A 164 5.42 3.79 -0.07
CA LEU A 164 5.74 2.43 0.40
C LEU A 164 5.45 1.40 -0.69
N GLU A 165 4.26 1.45 -1.30
CA GLU A 165 3.91 0.63 -2.48
C GLU A 165 4.92 0.84 -3.61
N ASP A 166 5.14 2.10 -4.03
CA ASP A 166 6.05 2.42 -5.12
C ASP A 166 7.47 1.89 -4.84
N ARG A 167 7.93 1.96 -3.59
CA ARG A 167 9.24 1.43 -3.19
C ARG A 167 9.31 -0.09 -3.34
N ILE A 168 8.25 -0.81 -2.98
CA ILE A 168 8.18 -2.27 -3.12
C ILE A 168 8.20 -2.64 -4.61
N VAL A 169 7.33 -2.03 -5.42
CA VAL A 169 7.25 -2.26 -6.86
C VAL A 169 8.58 -1.92 -7.55
N LYS A 170 9.15 -0.75 -7.27
CA LYS A 170 10.45 -0.31 -7.80
C LYS A 170 11.55 -1.30 -7.47
N ARG A 171 11.61 -1.76 -6.21
CA ARG A 171 12.63 -2.71 -5.75
C ARG A 171 12.48 -4.04 -6.46
N PHE A 172 11.26 -4.58 -6.49
CA PHE A 172 10.94 -5.81 -7.17
C PHE A 172 11.35 -5.75 -8.64
N MET A 173 10.82 -4.79 -9.41
CA MET A 173 11.11 -4.67 -10.84
C MET A 173 12.60 -4.48 -11.12
N ARG A 174 13.29 -3.65 -10.34
CA ARG A 174 14.74 -3.44 -10.46
C ARG A 174 15.52 -4.72 -10.19
N ASP A 175 15.16 -5.46 -9.14
CA ASP A 175 15.88 -6.67 -8.76
C ASP A 175 15.68 -7.77 -9.82
N GLN A 176 14.46 -7.92 -10.35
CA GLN A 176 14.19 -8.85 -11.46
C GLN A 176 14.85 -8.43 -12.79
N ALA A 177 15.04 -7.12 -13.01
CA ALA A 177 15.72 -6.61 -14.19
C ALA A 177 17.25 -6.68 -14.10
N LYS A 178 17.80 -6.66 -12.88
CA LYS A 178 19.23 -6.95 -12.65
C LYS A 178 19.54 -8.44 -12.79
N GLY A 179 18.58 -9.29 -12.42
CA GLY A 179 18.74 -10.73 -12.41
C GLY A 179 19.41 -11.26 -11.15
N ASP A 180 20.04 -12.42 -11.25
CA ASP A 180 20.63 -13.16 -10.14
C ASP A 180 21.75 -12.37 -9.45
N ARG A 181 21.83 -12.50 -8.12
CA ARG A 181 22.82 -11.81 -7.30
C ARG A 181 24.01 -12.72 -7.04
N PHE A 182 25.20 -12.21 -7.35
CA PHE A 182 26.47 -12.89 -7.09
C PHE A 182 27.25 -12.18 -5.98
N PRO A 183 28.13 -12.89 -5.24
CA PRO A 183 29.02 -12.27 -4.26
C PRO A 183 29.91 -11.19 -4.88
N ALA A 184 30.28 -10.19 -4.07
CA ALA A 184 31.19 -9.14 -4.51
C ALA A 184 32.56 -9.72 -4.92
N GLY A 185 33.12 -9.24 -6.03
CA GLY A 185 34.42 -9.69 -6.54
C GLY A 185 34.39 -10.93 -7.43
N VAL A 186 33.22 -11.56 -7.63
CA VAL A 186 33.07 -12.64 -8.62
C VAL A 186 32.92 -12.03 -10.02
N PRO A 187 33.77 -12.40 -10.99
CA PRO A 187 33.58 -11.98 -12.38
C PRO A 187 32.38 -12.72 -12.97
N VAL A 188 31.35 -11.96 -13.33
CA VAL A 188 30.09 -12.48 -13.88
C VAL A 188 29.83 -11.83 -15.22
N THR A 189 29.53 -12.64 -16.23
CA THR A 189 29.16 -12.16 -17.56
C THR A 189 27.69 -11.73 -17.58
N GLN A 190 27.33 -10.86 -18.52
CA GLN A 190 25.93 -10.40 -18.66
C GLN A 190 24.94 -11.57 -18.90
N ALA A 191 25.38 -12.63 -19.58
CA ALA A 191 24.57 -13.82 -19.82
C ALA A 191 24.26 -14.63 -18.54
N GLN A 192 25.13 -14.56 -17.53
CA GLN A 192 24.94 -15.25 -16.25
C GLN A 192 23.98 -14.50 -15.31
N LEU A 193 23.67 -13.23 -15.58
CA LEU A 193 22.76 -12.46 -14.74
C LEU A 193 21.31 -12.95 -14.85
N GLN A 194 20.89 -13.60 -15.94
CA GLN A 194 19.53 -14.15 -16.08
C GLN A 194 18.40 -13.17 -15.68
N PRO A 195 18.36 -11.95 -16.27
CA PRO A 195 17.31 -10.99 -15.97
C PRO A 195 15.95 -11.54 -16.38
N ARG A 196 14.96 -11.41 -15.48
CA ARG A 196 13.60 -11.95 -15.70
C ARG A 196 12.64 -10.88 -16.20
N LEU A 197 12.92 -9.61 -15.92
CA LEU A 197 12.14 -8.48 -16.39
C LEU A 197 12.98 -7.47 -17.18
N LYS A 198 12.35 -6.74 -18.09
CA LYS A 198 12.89 -5.53 -18.72
C LYS A 198 12.04 -4.34 -18.30
N LEU A 199 12.67 -3.30 -17.73
CA LEU A 199 11.97 -2.07 -17.36
C LEU A 199 11.57 -1.30 -18.62
N LEU A 200 10.29 -0.92 -18.72
CA LEU A 200 9.77 -0.11 -19.82
C LEU A 200 9.70 1.36 -19.39
N GLY A 201 10.82 2.06 -19.56
CA GLY A 201 10.93 3.49 -19.28
C GLY A 201 11.09 3.85 -17.80
N LYS A 202 10.85 5.13 -17.50
CA LYS A 202 10.86 5.67 -16.14
C LYS A 202 9.46 5.59 -15.53
N ALA A 203 9.37 5.83 -14.22
CA ALA A 203 8.08 6.00 -13.56
C ALA A 203 7.28 7.12 -14.23
N ILE A 204 6.01 6.85 -14.53
CA ILE A 204 5.07 7.79 -15.13
C ILE A 204 4.23 8.38 -14.00
N ARG A 205 4.01 9.69 -14.06
CA ARG A 205 3.21 10.46 -13.09
C ARG A 205 2.09 11.17 -13.86
N PRO A 206 0.96 11.46 -13.19
CA PRO A 206 -0.11 12.24 -13.81
C PRO A 206 0.37 13.63 -14.20
N GLY A 207 -0.22 14.18 -15.27
CA GLY A 207 -0.03 15.57 -15.68
C GLY A 207 -0.81 16.56 -14.81
N ALA A 208 -0.59 17.86 -14.99
CA ALA A 208 -1.30 18.89 -14.24
C ALA A 208 -2.83 18.79 -14.42
N ASP A 209 -3.29 18.72 -15.66
CA ASP A 209 -4.71 18.62 -16.04
C ASP A 209 -5.41 17.40 -15.41
N GLU A 210 -4.71 16.26 -15.34
CA GLU A 210 -5.22 15.04 -14.69
C GLU A 210 -5.34 15.24 -13.18
N THR A 211 -4.36 15.87 -12.53
CA THR A 211 -4.42 16.10 -11.08
C THR A 211 -5.44 17.17 -10.66
N GLU A 212 -5.79 18.09 -11.56
CA GLU A 212 -6.83 19.09 -11.36
C GLU A 212 -8.22 18.46 -11.49
N SER A 213 -8.46 17.69 -12.57
CA SER A 213 -9.73 16.98 -12.78
C SER A 213 -9.94 15.80 -11.84
N ASN A 214 -8.86 15.15 -11.41
CA ASN A 214 -8.87 14.01 -10.50
C ASN A 214 -7.83 14.20 -9.37
N PRO A 215 -8.21 14.84 -8.25
CA PRO A 215 -7.32 15.01 -7.10
C PRO A 215 -6.76 13.71 -6.52
N ARG A 216 -7.42 12.55 -6.74
CA ARG A 216 -6.95 11.23 -6.27
C ARG A 216 -5.73 10.75 -7.06
N ALA A 217 -5.61 11.14 -8.32
CA ALA A 217 -4.47 10.81 -9.17
C ALA A 217 -3.17 11.47 -8.69
N ARG A 218 -3.22 12.56 -7.91
CA ARG A 218 -2.05 13.39 -7.52
C ARG A 218 -0.80 12.61 -7.08
N SER A 219 -0.98 11.50 -6.36
CA SER A 219 0.13 10.70 -5.84
C SER A 219 0.41 9.43 -6.65
N ALA A 220 -0.30 9.20 -7.75
CA ALA A 220 -0.18 8.02 -8.60
C ALA A 220 1.20 7.96 -9.26
N VAL A 221 1.76 6.76 -9.27
CA VAL A 221 3.00 6.42 -9.96
C VAL A 221 2.80 5.12 -10.70
N LEU A 222 2.85 5.17 -12.03
CA LEU A 222 2.80 4.00 -12.90
C LEU A 222 4.22 3.51 -13.19
N ARG A 223 4.43 2.20 -13.01
CA ARG A 223 5.63 1.48 -13.44
C ARG A 223 5.24 0.32 -14.34
N VAL A 224 6.01 0.13 -15.41
CA VAL A 224 5.78 -0.94 -16.39
C VAL A 224 7.05 -1.75 -16.58
N ALA A 225 6.91 -3.08 -16.59
CA ALA A 225 7.97 -4.01 -16.94
C ALA A 225 7.44 -5.11 -17.88
N GLU A 226 8.31 -5.64 -18.72
CA GLU A 226 8.04 -6.75 -19.64
C GLU A 226 8.74 -8.01 -19.14
N ARG A 227 8.04 -9.15 -19.16
CA ARG A 227 8.60 -10.46 -18.82
C ARG A 227 9.52 -10.91 -19.96
N LEU A 228 10.76 -11.21 -19.61
CA LEU A 228 11.71 -11.84 -20.53
C LEU A 228 11.46 -13.36 -20.62
N ALA A 229 12.21 -14.06 -21.45
CA ALA A 229 12.23 -15.53 -21.41
C ALA A 229 12.65 -16.03 -20.01
#